data_AF-A0AAE1I224-F1
#
_entry.id   AF-A0AAE1I224-F1
#
_cell.length_a   1.000
_cell.length_b   1.000
_cell.length_c   1.000
_cell.angle_alpha   90.00
_cell.angle_beta   90.00
_cell.angle_gamma   90.00
#
_symmetry.space_group_name_H-M   'P 1'
#
loop_
_entity.id
_entity.type
_entity.pdbx_description
1 polymer ?
#
loop_
_entity_poly.entity_id
_entity_poly.type
_entity_poly.pdbx_seq_one_letter_code
_entity_poly.pdbx_strand_id
1 'polypeptide(L)'
;MEPMLKTARQTLQIGTHDGIFHCDEVLACFMLKQLPKFKNSEIIRSRDNSVLDKCDIVVDVGGKYDASIHRFDHHQRGFEETGSTVVPGKPWNIKLSSAGLVYCHFGREVIHELVPDLSEKDIEPIFNYVYEKFVLEIDAIDNGVPICEGEPRYKISTNLSSRVGYLNPPWNAPPDDPQSTDRFEKAMALVGSEFLDRVLYAAKAWWPARKHVLDAINDRFKVHESGKIMELRTQCPWKEHFFDLTKELDIDSSSINFVLFTDIKGGWRVQGVPESASSFVGKIFLHPAWRGLRDEELSKVAGIDGCVFAHASGFIGGNLTREGALAMAVKSLDQTT
;
A
#
# COMPACT_ATOMS: atom_id res chain seq x y z
N MET A 1 -38.69 -1.19 -42.71
CA MET A 1 -37.88 -1.96 -41.74
C MET A 1 -36.53 -2.20 -42.38
N GLU A 2 -35.56 -1.35 -42.08
CA GLU A 2 -34.16 -1.65 -42.39
C GLU A 2 -33.61 -2.61 -41.33
N PRO A 3 -32.82 -3.63 -41.72
CA PRO A 3 -32.14 -4.47 -40.75
C PRO A 3 -30.99 -3.68 -40.14
N MET A 4 -31.08 -3.40 -38.83
CA MET A 4 -29.93 -2.95 -38.05
C MET A 4 -28.89 -4.06 -38.02
N LEU A 5 -27.83 -3.93 -38.84
CA LEU A 5 -26.59 -4.67 -38.68
C LEU A 5 -26.01 -4.32 -37.31
N LYS A 6 -26.18 -5.22 -36.33
CA LYS A 6 -25.36 -5.25 -35.13
C LYS A 6 -23.93 -5.58 -35.58
N THR A 7 -23.10 -4.56 -35.78
CA THR A 7 -21.66 -4.76 -35.92
C THR A 7 -21.20 -5.47 -34.65
N ALA A 8 -20.67 -6.68 -34.77
CA ALA A 8 -20.02 -7.35 -33.65
C ALA A 8 -18.92 -6.40 -33.16
N ARG A 9 -18.99 -5.93 -31.91
CA ARG A 9 -17.90 -5.17 -31.30
C ARG A 9 -16.68 -6.07 -31.35
N GLN A 10 -15.68 -5.72 -32.16
CA GLN A 10 -14.42 -6.42 -32.21
C GLN A 10 -13.83 -6.43 -30.80
N THR A 11 -13.53 -7.62 -30.27
CA THR A 11 -12.91 -7.77 -28.96
C THR A 11 -11.56 -7.06 -29.00
N LEU A 12 -11.34 -6.08 -28.12
CA LEU A 12 -10.06 -5.38 -28.06
C LEU A 12 -8.95 -6.33 -27.62
N GLN A 13 -7.72 -6.05 -28.02
CA GLN A 13 -6.56 -6.88 -27.75
C GLN A 13 -5.52 -6.14 -26.89
N ILE A 14 -5.05 -6.82 -25.84
CA ILE A 14 -3.92 -6.40 -25.00
C ILE A 14 -2.71 -7.22 -25.43
N GLY A 15 -1.70 -6.58 -26.02
CA GLY A 15 -0.44 -7.21 -26.41
C GLY A 15 0.57 -7.22 -25.26
N THR A 16 1.27 -8.33 -25.06
CA THR A 16 2.44 -8.44 -24.18
C THR A 16 3.40 -9.52 -24.69
N HIS A 17 4.54 -9.77 -24.04
CA HIS A 17 5.51 -10.75 -24.52
C HIS A 17 5.13 -12.21 -24.21
N ASP A 18 5.70 -13.13 -24.97
CA ASP A 18 5.51 -14.59 -24.87
C ASP A 18 6.63 -15.33 -24.10
N GLY A 19 7.56 -14.58 -23.49
CA GLY A 19 8.63 -15.14 -22.67
C GLY A 19 8.21 -15.53 -21.24
N ILE A 20 9.23 -15.73 -20.39
CA ILE A 20 9.08 -15.79 -18.93
C ILE A 20 8.37 -14.53 -18.49
N PHE A 21 7.21 -14.70 -17.84
CA PHE A 21 6.40 -13.58 -17.41
C PHE A 21 6.86 -13.02 -16.07
N HIS A 22 6.77 -11.72 -15.92
CA HIS A 22 7.10 -10.96 -14.73
C HIS A 22 5.81 -10.50 -14.03
N CYS A 23 5.96 -9.74 -12.96
CA CYS A 23 4.81 -9.28 -12.21
C CYS A 23 4.17 -8.05 -12.82
N ASP A 24 4.94 -7.24 -13.53
CA ASP A 24 4.52 -5.93 -13.99
C ASP A 24 3.56 -6.05 -15.18
N GLU A 25 3.85 -6.86 -16.19
CA GLU A 25 2.97 -7.08 -17.34
C GLU A 25 1.73 -7.88 -16.96
N VAL A 26 1.86 -8.80 -15.99
CA VAL A 26 0.73 -9.52 -15.39
C VAL A 26 -0.21 -8.55 -14.67
N LEU A 27 0.32 -7.63 -13.85
CA LEU A 27 -0.47 -6.61 -13.16
C LEU A 27 -1.09 -5.62 -14.15
N ALA A 28 -0.33 -5.17 -15.15
CA ALA A 28 -0.79 -4.27 -16.20
C ALA A 28 -2.00 -4.86 -16.95
N CYS A 29 -1.89 -6.13 -17.38
CA CYS A 29 -2.99 -6.86 -18.00
C CYS A 29 -4.22 -6.95 -17.07
N PHE A 30 -4.02 -7.27 -15.80
CA PHE A 30 -5.12 -7.35 -14.83
C PHE A 30 -5.84 -6.00 -14.65
N MET A 31 -5.09 -4.91 -14.46
CA MET A 31 -5.64 -3.56 -14.27
C MET A 31 -6.45 -3.11 -15.47
N LEU A 32 -5.93 -3.28 -16.68
CA LEU A 32 -6.63 -2.92 -17.91
C LEU A 32 -7.97 -3.65 -18.02
N LYS A 33 -8.02 -4.94 -17.71
CA LYS A 33 -9.27 -5.73 -17.72
C LYS A 33 -10.29 -5.33 -16.65
N GLN A 34 -9.97 -4.44 -15.71
CA GLN A 34 -10.98 -3.87 -14.82
C GLN A 34 -11.78 -2.76 -15.51
N LEU A 35 -11.22 -2.13 -16.55
CA LEU A 35 -11.88 -1.07 -17.29
C LEU A 35 -12.97 -1.63 -18.21
N PRO A 36 -14.17 -1.00 -18.28
CA PRO A 36 -15.26 -1.46 -19.15
C PRO A 36 -14.86 -1.67 -20.61
N LYS A 37 -13.94 -0.83 -21.12
CA LYS A 37 -13.40 -0.89 -22.47
C LYS A 37 -12.64 -2.20 -22.75
N PHE A 38 -11.84 -2.66 -21.80
CA PHE A 38 -10.95 -3.83 -21.95
C PHE A 38 -11.39 -5.06 -21.15
N LYS A 39 -12.54 -5.01 -20.46
CA LYS A 39 -13.04 -6.10 -19.60
C LYS A 39 -13.03 -7.47 -20.25
N ASN A 40 -13.48 -7.54 -21.51
CA ASN A 40 -13.55 -8.78 -22.28
C ASN A 40 -12.42 -8.90 -23.30
N SER A 41 -11.36 -8.09 -23.19
CA SER A 41 -10.24 -8.11 -24.13
C SER A 41 -9.52 -9.46 -24.17
N GLU A 42 -8.96 -9.79 -25.32
CA GLU A 42 -8.06 -10.94 -25.48
C GLU A 42 -6.63 -10.50 -25.13
N ILE A 43 -5.87 -11.36 -24.43
CA ILE A 43 -4.44 -11.12 -24.19
C ILE A 43 -3.65 -11.86 -25.25
N ILE A 44 -2.91 -11.10 -26.06
CA ILE A 44 -2.05 -11.61 -27.12
C ILE A 44 -0.61 -11.58 -26.62
N ARG A 45 -0.02 -12.76 -26.47
CA ARG A 45 1.38 -12.92 -26.04
C ARG A 45 2.26 -13.17 -27.26
N SER A 46 3.14 -12.24 -27.59
CA SER A 46 4.05 -12.33 -28.74
C SER A 46 5.20 -11.33 -28.64
N ARG A 47 6.32 -11.60 -29.32
CA ARG A 47 7.38 -10.60 -29.60
C ARG A 47 7.40 -10.15 -31.07
N ASP A 48 6.47 -10.61 -31.89
CA ASP A 48 6.35 -10.20 -33.29
C ASP A 48 5.61 -8.85 -33.39
N ASN A 49 6.33 -7.80 -33.81
CA ASN A 49 5.75 -6.47 -33.99
C ASN A 49 4.55 -6.48 -34.97
N SER A 50 4.54 -7.36 -35.98
CA SER A 50 3.39 -7.46 -36.91
C SER A 50 2.11 -8.00 -36.26
N VAL A 51 2.25 -8.67 -35.11
CA VAL A 51 1.14 -9.09 -34.23
C VAL A 51 0.81 -7.96 -33.25
N LEU A 52 1.82 -7.42 -32.57
CA LEU A 52 1.66 -6.38 -31.55
C LEU A 52 1.09 -5.07 -32.11
N ASP A 53 1.43 -4.70 -33.34
CA ASP A 53 0.92 -3.49 -34.02
C ASP A 53 -0.59 -3.53 -34.25
N LYS A 54 -1.19 -4.73 -34.24
CA LYS A 54 -2.65 -4.92 -34.35
C LYS A 54 -3.37 -4.81 -33.02
N CYS A 55 -2.64 -4.86 -31.90
CA CYS A 55 -3.22 -4.76 -30.56
C CYS A 55 -3.59 -3.30 -30.23
N ASP A 56 -4.72 -3.14 -29.53
CA ASP A 56 -5.26 -1.83 -29.13
C ASP A 56 -4.44 -1.15 -28.03
N ILE A 57 -3.74 -1.96 -27.23
CA ILE A 57 -2.82 -1.54 -26.17
C ILE A 57 -1.72 -2.60 -26.05
N VAL A 58 -0.48 -2.16 -25.85
CA VAL A 58 0.66 -3.06 -25.68
C VAL A 58 1.42 -2.68 -24.43
N VAL A 59 1.75 -3.68 -23.61
CA VAL A 59 2.46 -3.55 -22.33
C VAL A 59 3.68 -4.46 -22.34
N ASP A 60 4.79 -3.96 -21.81
CA ASP A 60 6.03 -4.72 -21.58
C ASP A 60 6.72 -5.34 -22.80
N VAL A 61 6.38 -4.83 -23.99
CA VAL A 61 6.98 -5.27 -25.24
C VAL A 61 6.81 -4.20 -26.33
N GLY A 62 7.71 -4.23 -27.32
CA GLY A 62 7.67 -3.36 -28.50
C GLY A 62 8.67 -2.21 -28.47
N GLY A 63 9.38 -2.00 -27.35
CA GLY A 63 10.46 -1.02 -27.20
C GLY A 63 9.97 0.43 -27.32
N LYS A 64 8.76 0.73 -26.87
CA LYS A 64 8.16 2.06 -27.00
C LYS A 64 7.23 2.40 -25.82
N TYR A 65 7.47 3.56 -25.20
CA TYR A 65 6.50 4.26 -24.36
C TYR A 65 5.89 5.43 -25.13
N ASP A 66 4.57 5.39 -25.31
CA ASP A 66 3.77 6.46 -25.91
C ASP A 66 2.31 6.27 -25.51
N ALA A 67 1.89 6.99 -24.46
CA ALA A 67 0.56 6.89 -23.91
C ALA A 67 -0.54 7.27 -24.92
N SER A 68 -0.23 8.14 -25.90
CA SER A 68 -1.21 8.60 -26.90
C SER A 68 -1.66 7.51 -27.86
N ILE A 69 -0.86 6.46 -28.02
CA ILE A 69 -1.16 5.28 -28.82
C ILE A 69 -1.15 3.98 -27.99
N HIS A 70 -1.27 4.11 -26.66
CA HIS A 70 -1.28 3.00 -25.71
C HIS A 70 -0.13 2.00 -25.89
N ARG A 71 1.10 2.51 -25.92
CA ARG A 71 2.32 1.69 -25.83
C ARG A 71 2.98 1.97 -24.48
N PHE A 72 3.07 0.94 -23.64
CA PHE A 72 3.55 1.04 -22.27
C PHE A 72 4.67 0.03 -22.05
N ASP A 73 5.78 0.23 -22.76
CA ASP A 73 7.03 -0.51 -22.55
C ASP A 73 8.09 0.44 -21.98
N HIS A 74 8.97 -0.09 -21.14
CA HIS A 74 10.05 0.62 -20.45
C HIS A 74 11.46 0.14 -20.88
N HIS A 75 11.55 -0.93 -21.67
CA HIS A 75 12.82 -1.56 -22.08
C HIS A 75 13.69 -0.73 -23.04
N GLN A 76 13.14 0.32 -23.65
CA GLN A 76 13.84 1.12 -24.64
C GLN A 76 15.02 1.88 -24.05
N ARG A 77 16.09 2.00 -24.85
CA ARG A 77 17.25 2.79 -24.50
C ARG A 77 16.85 4.24 -24.20
N GLY A 78 17.23 4.72 -23.03
CA GLY A 78 16.98 6.10 -22.60
C GLY A 78 15.61 6.30 -21.94
N PHE A 79 14.89 5.22 -21.60
CA PHE A 79 13.72 5.35 -20.74
C PHE A 79 14.13 5.77 -19.31
N GLU A 80 13.63 6.93 -18.89
CA GLU A 80 13.92 7.56 -17.60
C GLU A 80 12.65 8.04 -16.89
N GLU A 81 11.46 7.62 -17.36
CA GLU A 81 10.20 8.07 -16.79
C GLU A 81 9.96 7.43 -15.41
N THR A 82 9.54 8.26 -14.46
CA THR A 82 9.20 7.87 -13.09
C THR A 82 7.76 8.28 -12.78
N GLY A 83 7.23 7.80 -11.64
CA GLY A 83 5.92 8.25 -11.19
C GLY A 83 5.80 9.78 -11.08
N SER A 84 6.88 10.48 -10.73
CA SER A 84 6.91 11.95 -10.66
C SER A 84 6.91 12.67 -12.01
N THR A 85 7.45 12.04 -13.07
CA THR A 85 7.47 12.64 -14.41
C THR A 85 6.12 12.43 -15.11
N VAL A 86 5.47 11.28 -14.88
CA VAL A 86 4.17 10.95 -15.47
C VAL A 86 3.00 11.54 -14.68
N VAL A 87 3.10 11.63 -13.35
CA VAL A 87 2.09 12.22 -12.46
C VAL A 87 2.71 13.41 -11.70
N PRO A 88 2.57 14.65 -12.22
CA PRO A 88 3.19 15.82 -11.62
C PRO A 88 2.84 16.02 -10.14
N GLY A 89 3.86 16.36 -9.33
CA GLY A 89 3.71 16.63 -7.90
C GLY A 89 3.85 15.41 -7.00
N LYS A 90 4.04 14.20 -7.55
CA LYS A 90 4.33 13.00 -6.75
C LYS A 90 5.82 12.88 -6.42
N PRO A 91 6.19 12.35 -5.24
CA PRO A 91 7.59 12.16 -4.85
C PRO A 91 8.22 10.88 -5.42
N TRP A 92 7.54 10.22 -6.36
CA TRP A 92 7.89 8.88 -6.83
C TRP A 92 9.02 8.92 -7.86
N ASN A 93 10.23 8.64 -7.41
CA ASN A 93 11.47 8.78 -8.18
C ASN A 93 12.05 7.46 -8.71
N ILE A 94 11.33 6.34 -8.54
CA ILE A 94 11.68 5.05 -9.14
C ILE A 94 11.16 5.02 -10.58
N LYS A 95 11.96 4.48 -11.50
CA LYS A 95 11.55 4.26 -12.89
C LYS A 95 10.32 3.37 -12.94
N LEU A 96 9.39 3.68 -13.83
CA LEU A 96 8.17 2.90 -13.99
C LEU A 96 8.47 1.62 -14.79
N SER A 97 7.95 0.49 -14.32
CA SER A 97 7.74 -0.72 -15.15
C SER A 97 6.46 -0.55 -15.97
N SER A 98 6.08 -1.58 -16.74
CA SER A 98 4.81 -1.55 -17.49
C SER A 98 3.59 -1.47 -16.57
N ALA A 99 3.64 -2.08 -15.38
CA ALA A 99 2.61 -1.91 -14.35
C ALA A 99 2.51 -0.46 -13.88
N GLY A 100 3.64 0.15 -13.52
CA GLY A 100 3.70 1.54 -13.08
C GLY A 100 3.14 2.50 -14.12
N LEU A 101 3.52 2.31 -15.39
CA LEU A 101 3.00 3.09 -16.52
C LEU A 101 1.47 2.95 -16.64
N VAL A 102 0.94 1.73 -16.69
CA VAL A 102 -0.51 1.51 -16.76
C VAL A 102 -1.22 2.09 -15.55
N TYR A 103 -0.66 1.94 -14.35
CA TYR A 103 -1.24 2.49 -13.14
C TYR A 103 -1.25 4.02 -13.16
N CYS A 104 -0.16 4.68 -13.58
CA CYS A 104 -0.11 6.14 -13.67
C CYS A 104 -1.18 6.72 -14.60
N HIS A 105 -1.46 6.06 -15.72
CA HIS A 105 -2.45 6.52 -16.71
C HIS A 105 -3.89 6.10 -16.41
N PHE A 106 -4.10 4.87 -15.93
CA PHE A 106 -5.44 4.28 -15.77
C PHE A 106 -5.84 3.98 -14.32
N GLY A 107 -4.90 4.05 -13.36
CA GLY A 107 -5.14 3.59 -11.99
C GLY A 107 -6.30 4.29 -11.28
N ARG A 108 -6.57 5.56 -11.59
CA ARG A 108 -7.73 6.28 -11.07
C ARG A 108 -9.05 5.70 -11.57
N GLU A 109 -9.15 5.43 -12.87
CA GLU A 109 -10.31 4.77 -13.47
C GLU A 109 -10.48 3.34 -12.93
N VAL A 110 -9.37 2.59 -12.82
CA VAL A 110 -9.38 1.24 -12.25
C VAL A 110 -9.90 1.25 -10.81
N ILE A 111 -9.43 2.17 -9.96
CA ILE A 111 -9.91 2.30 -8.58
C ILE A 111 -11.40 2.65 -8.54
N HIS A 112 -11.86 3.55 -9.41
CA HIS A 112 -13.27 3.91 -9.51
C HIS A 112 -14.15 2.70 -9.89
N GLU A 113 -13.74 1.91 -10.87
CA GLU A 113 -14.46 0.70 -11.29
C GLU A 113 -14.48 -0.38 -10.21
N LEU A 114 -13.40 -0.52 -9.44
CA LEU A 114 -13.31 -1.48 -8.33
C LEU A 114 -14.08 -1.04 -7.08
N VAL A 115 -14.27 0.27 -6.88
CA VAL A 115 -14.98 0.85 -5.73
C VAL A 115 -15.94 1.95 -6.20
N PRO A 116 -17.08 1.62 -6.82
CA PRO A 116 -17.97 2.60 -7.44
C PRO A 116 -18.56 3.64 -6.47
N ASP A 117 -18.70 3.28 -5.18
CA ASP A 117 -19.23 4.16 -4.14
C ASP A 117 -18.18 5.16 -3.59
N LEU A 118 -16.92 5.08 -4.04
CA LEU A 118 -15.86 5.97 -3.60
C LEU A 118 -16.05 7.36 -4.20
N SER A 119 -16.02 8.40 -3.37
CA SER A 119 -16.19 9.76 -3.86
C SER A 119 -14.95 10.23 -4.64
N GLU A 120 -15.13 11.10 -5.64
CA GLU A 120 -14.03 11.56 -6.50
C GLU A 120 -12.85 12.16 -5.71
N LYS A 121 -13.13 12.90 -4.64
CA LYS A 121 -12.10 13.48 -3.76
C LYS A 121 -11.28 12.44 -3.00
N ASP A 122 -11.84 11.24 -2.79
CA ASP A 122 -11.20 10.16 -2.06
C ASP A 122 -10.38 9.24 -2.98
N ILE A 123 -10.57 9.31 -4.30
CA ILE A 123 -9.80 8.51 -5.27
C ILE A 123 -8.29 8.82 -5.15
N GLU A 124 -7.90 10.08 -5.05
CA GLU A 124 -6.50 10.48 -5.09
C GLU A 124 -5.68 9.95 -3.88
N PRO A 125 -6.18 10.03 -2.63
CA PRO A 125 -5.54 9.35 -1.50
C PRO A 125 -5.39 7.84 -1.68
N ILE A 126 -6.42 7.15 -2.20
CA ILE A 126 -6.35 5.71 -2.48
C ILE A 126 -5.33 5.41 -3.58
N PHE A 127 -5.31 6.23 -4.62
CA PHE A 127 -4.37 6.12 -5.72
C PHE A 127 -2.92 6.22 -5.24
N ASN A 128 -2.62 7.15 -4.33
CA ASN A 128 -1.28 7.29 -3.77
C ASN A 128 -0.92 6.10 -2.88
N TYR A 129 -1.83 5.70 -2.00
CA TYR A 129 -1.63 4.59 -1.09
C TYR A 129 -1.32 3.29 -1.85
N VAL A 130 -2.12 2.97 -2.88
CA VAL A 130 -1.94 1.74 -3.66
C VAL A 130 -0.65 1.79 -4.48
N TYR A 131 -0.26 2.94 -5.02
CA TYR A 131 1.04 3.06 -5.67
C TYR A 131 2.18 2.79 -4.68
N GLU A 132 2.24 3.54 -3.58
CA GLU A 132 3.36 3.51 -2.63
C GLU A 132 3.48 2.19 -1.86
N LYS A 133 2.36 1.49 -1.63
CA LYS A 133 2.33 0.25 -0.85
C LYS A 133 2.33 -1.02 -1.70
N PHE A 134 2.20 -0.92 -3.03
CA PHE A 134 2.06 -2.08 -3.89
C PHE A 134 2.79 -1.92 -5.23
N VAL A 135 2.39 -0.94 -6.06
CA VAL A 135 2.94 -0.81 -7.42
C VAL A 135 4.42 -0.43 -7.42
N LEU A 136 4.84 0.43 -6.49
CA LEU A 136 6.22 0.90 -6.37
C LEU A 136 7.22 -0.24 -6.11
N GLU A 137 6.83 -1.27 -5.35
CA GLU A 137 7.67 -2.45 -5.12
C GLU A 137 7.89 -3.22 -6.44
N ILE A 138 6.84 -3.35 -7.24
CA ILE A 138 6.90 -4.03 -8.54
C ILE A 138 7.79 -3.24 -9.51
N ASP A 139 7.59 -1.93 -9.61
CA ASP A 139 8.43 -1.03 -10.41
C ASP A 139 9.91 -1.13 -10.04
N ALA A 140 10.21 -1.11 -8.73
CA ALA A 140 11.58 -1.19 -8.23
C ALA A 140 12.23 -2.54 -8.55
N ILE A 141 11.53 -3.66 -8.31
CA ILE A 141 12.06 -5.00 -8.57
C ILE A 141 12.35 -5.16 -10.06
N ASP A 142 11.42 -4.76 -10.90
CA ASP A 142 11.48 -4.95 -12.35
C ASP A 142 12.59 -4.11 -13.00
N ASN A 143 12.77 -2.87 -12.53
CA ASN A 143 13.88 -2.01 -12.96
C ASN A 143 15.23 -2.35 -12.26
N GLY A 144 15.30 -3.43 -11.49
CA GLY A 144 16.53 -3.87 -10.83
C GLY A 144 17.05 -2.92 -9.75
N VAL A 145 16.16 -2.14 -9.13
CA VAL A 145 16.51 -1.19 -8.06
C VAL A 145 16.80 -1.97 -6.77
N PRO A 146 17.97 -1.79 -6.14
CA PRO A 146 18.27 -2.46 -4.89
C PRO A 146 17.39 -1.92 -3.75
N ILE A 147 16.97 -2.82 -2.84
CA ILE A 147 16.12 -2.47 -1.69
C ILE A 147 16.81 -1.50 -0.70
N CYS A 148 18.14 -1.54 -0.64
CA CYS A 148 18.95 -0.63 0.16
C CYS A 148 20.35 -0.48 -0.43
N GLU A 149 21.07 0.54 0.04
CA GLU A 149 22.51 0.67 -0.23
C GLU A 149 23.30 -0.46 0.46
N GLY A 150 24.22 -1.07 -0.28
CA GLY A 150 25.04 -2.20 0.20
C GLY A 150 24.29 -3.54 0.27
N GLU A 151 24.94 -4.56 0.86
CA GLU A 151 24.38 -5.91 0.94
C GLU A 151 23.38 -6.03 2.10
N PRO A 152 22.12 -6.45 1.85
CA PRO A 152 21.15 -6.65 2.91
C PRO A 152 21.54 -7.86 3.78
N ARG A 153 21.23 -7.80 5.08
CA ARG A 153 21.56 -8.89 6.03
C ARG A 153 20.82 -10.21 5.74
N TYR A 154 19.71 -10.15 5.02
CA TYR A 154 18.93 -11.28 4.56
C TYR A 154 18.22 -10.91 3.24
N LYS A 155 17.80 -11.91 2.46
CA LYS A 155 17.08 -11.71 1.19
C LYS A 155 15.60 -12.01 1.36
N ILE A 156 14.74 -11.20 0.74
CA ILE A 156 13.30 -11.45 0.64
C ILE A 156 13.04 -12.20 -0.66
N SER A 157 12.59 -13.45 -0.57
CA SER A 157 12.29 -14.32 -1.72
C SER A 157 10.80 -14.68 -1.84
N THR A 158 9.95 -13.99 -1.09
CA THR A 158 8.51 -14.26 -0.95
C THR A 158 7.64 -13.08 -1.37
N ASN A 159 8.22 -12.04 -1.97
CA ASN A 159 7.46 -10.91 -2.53
C ASN A 159 6.58 -11.36 -3.71
N LEU A 160 5.66 -10.49 -4.14
CA LEU A 160 4.71 -10.83 -5.20
C LEU A 160 5.41 -11.21 -6.50
N SER A 161 6.44 -10.46 -6.91
CA SER A 161 7.21 -10.77 -8.13
C SER A 161 7.90 -12.12 -8.07
N SER A 162 8.41 -12.53 -6.91
CA SER A 162 8.99 -13.86 -6.70
C SER A 162 7.93 -14.96 -6.85
N ARG A 163 6.73 -14.72 -6.31
CA ARG A 163 5.62 -15.69 -6.36
C ARG A 163 5.05 -15.83 -7.77
N VAL A 164 4.99 -14.75 -8.53
CA VAL A 164 4.72 -14.79 -9.97
C VAL A 164 5.81 -15.58 -10.70
N GLY A 165 7.07 -15.32 -10.38
CA GLY A 165 8.22 -16.08 -10.89
C GLY A 165 8.08 -17.58 -10.68
N TYR A 166 7.57 -18.04 -9.54
CA TYR A 166 7.35 -19.48 -9.26
C TYR A 166 6.23 -20.13 -10.09
N LEU A 167 5.41 -19.36 -10.80
CA LEU A 167 4.38 -19.89 -11.69
C LEU A 167 4.92 -20.14 -13.11
N ASN A 168 6.06 -19.54 -13.47
CA ASN A 168 6.74 -19.81 -14.73
C ASN A 168 7.16 -21.29 -14.84
N PRO A 169 7.32 -21.81 -16.08
CA PRO A 169 7.93 -23.12 -16.26
C PRO A 169 9.34 -23.16 -15.67
N PRO A 170 9.80 -24.32 -15.15
CA PRO A 170 11.18 -24.45 -14.70
C PRO A 170 12.14 -24.30 -15.90
N TRP A 171 13.37 -23.87 -15.63
CA TRP A 171 14.37 -23.57 -16.67
C TRP A 171 14.67 -24.76 -17.61
N ASN A 172 14.40 -25.98 -17.17
CA ASN A 172 14.61 -27.22 -17.91
C ASN A 172 13.33 -27.79 -18.56
N ALA A 173 12.26 -27.00 -18.63
CA ALA A 173 11.07 -27.34 -19.41
C ALA A 173 11.36 -27.28 -20.93
N PRO A 174 10.62 -28.03 -21.76
CA PRO A 174 10.68 -27.88 -23.22
C PRO A 174 10.31 -26.45 -23.67
N PRO A 175 10.86 -25.96 -24.79
CA PRO A 175 10.54 -24.62 -25.31
C PRO A 175 9.04 -24.40 -25.58
N ASP A 176 8.34 -25.45 -26.00
CA ASP A 176 6.90 -25.43 -26.21
C ASP A 176 6.20 -25.84 -24.90
N ASP A 177 5.79 -24.85 -24.08
CA ASP A 177 4.94 -25.10 -22.92
C ASP A 177 3.45 -24.94 -23.27
N PRO A 178 2.69 -26.03 -23.48
CA PRO A 178 1.25 -25.94 -23.76
C PRO A 178 0.46 -25.35 -22.58
N GLN A 179 1.06 -25.24 -21.38
CA GLN A 179 0.45 -24.62 -20.20
C GLN A 179 0.84 -23.15 -20.03
N SER A 180 1.60 -22.54 -20.95
CA SER A 180 2.06 -21.15 -20.82
C SER A 180 0.91 -20.17 -20.57
N THR A 181 -0.22 -20.34 -21.28
CA THR A 181 -1.43 -19.53 -21.07
C THR A 181 -2.07 -19.77 -19.70
N ASP A 182 -2.25 -21.03 -19.29
CA ASP A 182 -2.82 -21.39 -17.98
C ASP A 182 -1.96 -20.86 -16.81
N ARG A 183 -0.62 -20.89 -16.95
CA ARG A 183 0.30 -20.31 -15.97
C ARG A 183 0.16 -18.80 -15.87
N PHE A 184 0.03 -18.12 -17.01
CA PHE A 184 -0.19 -16.68 -17.05
C PHE A 184 -1.54 -16.29 -16.43
N GLU A 185 -2.60 -17.05 -16.70
CA GLU A 185 -3.91 -16.86 -16.07
C GLU A 185 -3.85 -17.05 -14.54
N LYS A 186 -3.10 -18.06 -14.06
CA LYS A 186 -2.83 -18.25 -12.63
C LYS A 186 -2.06 -17.08 -12.03
N ALA A 187 -1.07 -16.54 -12.74
CA ALA A 187 -0.33 -15.37 -12.30
C ALA A 187 -1.24 -14.12 -12.23
N MET A 188 -2.10 -13.92 -13.23
CA MET A 188 -3.10 -12.86 -13.22
C MET A 188 -4.08 -12.99 -12.06
N ALA A 189 -4.54 -14.21 -11.75
CA ALA A 189 -5.43 -14.45 -10.61
C ALA A 189 -4.73 -14.12 -9.28
N LEU A 190 -3.46 -14.52 -9.13
CA LEU A 190 -2.64 -14.23 -7.96
C LEU A 190 -2.48 -12.71 -7.75
N VAL A 191 -1.88 -12.05 -8.73
CA VAL A 191 -1.57 -10.61 -8.69
C VAL A 191 -2.85 -9.79 -8.57
N GLY A 192 -3.88 -10.15 -9.32
CA GLY A 192 -5.16 -9.48 -9.33
C GLY A 192 -5.90 -9.55 -8.00
N SER A 193 -5.89 -10.71 -7.34
CA SER A 193 -6.50 -10.85 -6.01
C SER A 193 -5.82 -9.96 -4.97
N GLU A 194 -4.49 -9.88 -4.99
CA GLU A 194 -3.75 -9.05 -4.04
C GLU A 194 -3.90 -7.56 -4.32
N PHE A 195 -3.90 -7.16 -5.60
CA PHE A 195 -4.16 -5.78 -5.99
C PHE A 195 -5.58 -5.35 -5.54
N LEU A 196 -6.58 -6.19 -5.78
CA LEU A 196 -7.96 -5.94 -5.34
C LEU A 196 -8.02 -5.78 -3.81
N ASP A 197 -7.38 -6.68 -3.07
CA ASP A 197 -7.31 -6.59 -1.60
C ASP A 197 -6.65 -5.29 -1.13
N ARG A 198 -5.59 -4.81 -1.81
CA ARG A 198 -4.95 -3.53 -1.48
C ARG A 198 -5.88 -2.35 -1.74
N VAL A 199 -6.53 -2.30 -2.89
CA VAL A 199 -7.49 -1.23 -3.24
C VAL A 199 -8.66 -1.22 -2.26
N LEU A 200 -9.26 -2.39 -1.99
CA LEU A 200 -10.39 -2.52 -1.07
C LEU A 200 -10.00 -2.17 0.37
N TYR A 201 -8.84 -2.61 0.84
CA TYR A 201 -8.34 -2.23 2.15
C TYR A 201 -8.12 -0.72 2.26
N ALA A 202 -7.48 -0.13 1.24
CA ALA A 202 -7.23 1.31 1.18
C ALA A 202 -8.55 2.10 1.29
N ALA A 203 -9.54 1.73 0.47
CA ALA A 203 -10.83 2.44 0.39
C ALA A 203 -11.76 2.17 1.58
N LYS A 204 -11.84 0.93 2.06
CA LYS A 204 -12.87 0.50 3.05
C LYS A 204 -12.36 0.46 4.49
N ALA A 205 -11.06 0.47 4.72
CA ALA A 205 -10.49 0.35 6.07
C ALA A 205 -9.47 1.46 6.39
N TRP A 206 -8.45 1.65 5.54
CA TRP A 206 -7.40 2.62 5.81
C TRP A 206 -7.90 4.06 5.69
N TRP A 207 -8.52 4.46 4.58
CA TRP A 207 -8.94 5.86 4.39
C TRP A 207 -10.02 6.32 5.38
N PRO A 208 -11.06 5.51 5.71
CA PRO A 208 -12.03 5.88 6.74
C PRO A 208 -11.41 6.13 8.12
N ALA A 209 -10.28 5.48 8.44
CA ALA A 209 -9.57 5.68 9.71
C ALA A 209 -9.11 7.14 9.89
N ARG A 210 -8.82 7.85 8.80
CA ARG A 210 -8.34 9.25 8.83
C ARG A 210 -9.25 10.16 9.64
N LYS A 211 -10.57 10.02 9.47
CA LYS A 211 -11.54 10.83 10.22
C LYS A 211 -11.41 10.62 11.74
N HIS A 212 -11.27 9.37 12.17
CA HIS A 212 -11.12 9.06 13.59
C HIS A 212 -9.83 9.64 14.18
N VAL A 213 -8.75 9.66 13.39
CA VAL A 213 -7.48 10.26 13.81
C VAL A 213 -7.59 11.79 13.89
N LEU A 214 -8.23 12.43 12.90
CA LEU A 214 -8.48 13.86 12.92
C LEU A 214 -9.32 14.27 14.15
N ASP A 215 -10.41 13.54 14.42
CA ASP A 215 -11.26 13.77 15.57
C ASP A 215 -10.46 13.61 16.89
N ALA A 216 -9.60 12.60 16.99
CA ALA A 216 -8.73 12.37 18.15
C ALA A 216 -7.69 13.48 18.34
N ILE A 217 -7.07 13.97 17.26
CA ILE A 217 -6.15 15.12 17.30
C ILE A 217 -6.89 16.35 17.81
N ASN A 218 -8.08 16.65 17.30
CA ASN A 218 -8.85 17.83 17.72
C ASN A 218 -9.34 17.73 19.18
N ASP A 219 -9.71 16.53 19.63
CA ASP A 219 -10.21 16.28 20.98
C ASP A 219 -9.08 16.15 22.03
N ARG A 220 -7.80 16.17 21.65
CA ARG A 220 -6.65 15.91 22.56
C ARG A 220 -6.64 16.77 23.83
N PHE A 221 -7.06 18.03 23.75
CA PHE A 221 -7.14 18.92 24.91
C PHE A 221 -8.29 18.57 25.88
N LYS A 222 -9.30 17.83 25.40
CA LYS A 222 -10.37 17.25 26.25
C LYS A 222 -9.91 15.97 26.94
N VAL A 223 -8.92 15.29 26.39
CA VAL A 223 -8.31 14.07 26.97
C VAL A 223 -7.35 14.44 28.09
N HIS A 224 -6.44 15.39 27.82
CA HIS A 224 -5.52 15.92 28.82
C HIS A 224 -5.19 17.39 28.49
N GLU A 225 -5.18 18.26 29.50
CA GLU A 225 -5.03 19.72 29.32
C GLU A 225 -3.76 20.12 28.56
N SER A 226 -2.68 19.33 28.67
CA SER A 226 -1.43 19.58 27.95
C SER A 226 -1.56 19.45 26.42
N GLY A 227 -2.60 18.77 25.91
CA GLY A 227 -2.71 18.36 24.51
C GLY A 227 -1.74 17.27 24.05
N LYS A 228 -0.83 16.79 24.91
CA LYS A 228 0.18 15.77 24.59
C LYS A 228 -0.35 14.33 24.50
N ILE A 229 -1.64 14.13 24.78
CA ILE A 229 -2.27 12.81 24.79
C ILE A 229 -3.53 12.90 23.93
N MET A 230 -3.63 12.03 22.93
CA MET A 230 -4.85 11.87 22.13
C MET A 230 -5.48 10.51 22.40
N GLU A 231 -6.77 10.39 22.14
CA GLU A 231 -7.53 9.16 22.35
C GLU A 231 -8.30 8.79 21.09
N LEU A 232 -8.07 7.57 20.59
CA LEU A 232 -8.85 6.99 19.51
C LEU A 232 -10.04 6.25 20.11
N ARG A 233 -11.24 6.74 19.80
CA ARG A 233 -12.52 6.12 20.19
C ARG A 233 -12.71 4.72 19.60
N THR A 234 -12.09 4.49 18.44
CA THR A 234 -12.11 3.23 17.71
C THR A 234 -10.67 2.88 17.34
N GLN A 235 -10.25 1.65 17.62
CA GLN A 235 -8.96 1.17 17.15
C GLN A 235 -8.94 1.18 15.61
N CYS A 236 -7.96 1.87 15.03
CA CYS A 236 -7.79 1.97 13.59
C CYS A 236 -6.30 2.12 13.20
N PRO A 237 -5.95 1.94 11.91
CA PRO A 237 -4.65 2.33 11.40
C PRO A 237 -4.48 3.85 11.54
N TRP A 238 -3.68 4.30 12.51
CA TRP A 238 -3.63 5.73 12.86
C TRP A 238 -2.33 6.43 12.50
N LYS A 239 -1.20 5.72 12.45
CA LYS A 239 0.14 6.33 12.39
C LYS A 239 0.35 7.20 11.16
N GLU A 240 0.13 6.66 9.97
CA GLU A 240 0.30 7.41 8.70
C GLU A 240 -0.61 8.64 8.67
N HIS A 241 -1.91 8.44 8.93
CA HIS A 241 -2.87 9.55 9.02
C HIS A 241 -2.47 10.59 10.04
N PHE A 242 -1.94 10.21 11.19
CA PHE A 242 -1.50 11.15 12.22
C PHE A 242 -0.36 12.06 11.70
N PHE A 243 0.64 11.50 11.04
CA PHE A 243 1.75 12.29 10.48
C PHE A 243 1.32 13.16 9.31
N ASP A 244 0.41 12.69 8.47
CA ASP A 244 -0.10 13.49 7.36
C ASP A 244 -1.00 14.63 7.87
N LEU A 245 -1.93 14.33 8.78
CA LEU A 245 -2.83 15.32 9.37
C LEU A 245 -2.07 16.36 10.20
N THR A 246 -1.03 15.98 10.95
CA THR A 246 -0.23 16.96 11.71
C THR A 246 0.49 17.92 10.79
N LYS A 247 1.02 17.47 9.64
CA LYS A 247 1.57 18.36 8.61
C LYS A 247 0.50 19.27 8.01
N GLU A 248 -0.65 18.73 7.62
CA GLU A 248 -1.74 19.48 7.00
C GLU A 248 -2.35 20.54 7.93
N LEU A 249 -2.39 20.26 9.24
CA LEU A 249 -2.91 21.16 10.26
C LEU A 249 -1.85 22.10 10.85
N ASP A 250 -0.61 22.06 10.34
CA ASP A 250 0.53 22.81 10.87
C ASP A 250 0.75 22.58 12.39
N ILE A 251 0.59 21.32 12.81
CA ILE A 251 0.84 20.87 14.18
C ILE A 251 2.19 20.18 14.21
N ASP A 252 3.07 20.60 15.13
CA ASP A 252 4.29 19.84 15.42
C ASP A 252 3.90 18.46 15.97
N SER A 253 4.14 17.40 15.18
CA SER A 253 3.85 16.02 15.57
C SER A 253 4.53 15.62 16.89
N SER A 254 5.65 16.25 17.26
CA SER A 254 6.35 16.01 18.52
C SER A 254 5.62 16.55 19.75
N SER A 255 4.61 17.40 19.56
CA SER A 255 3.74 17.93 20.61
C SER A 255 2.70 16.93 21.11
N ILE A 256 2.51 15.80 20.43
CA ILE A 256 1.59 14.73 20.83
C ILE A 256 2.43 13.47 21.10
N ASN A 257 2.46 13.06 22.36
CA ASN A 257 3.39 12.05 22.87
C ASN A 257 2.75 10.67 22.96
N PHE A 258 1.49 10.59 23.38
CA PHE A 258 0.80 9.32 23.63
C PHE A 258 -0.54 9.22 22.93
N VAL A 259 -0.88 8.00 22.51
CA VAL A 259 -2.17 7.63 21.95
C VAL A 259 -2.81 6.57 22.83
N LEU A 260 -4.04 6.83 23.26
CA LEU A 260 -4.88 5.89 23.99
C LEU A 260 -5.88 5.24 23.04
N PHE A 261 -6.10 3.93 23.17
CA PHE A 261 -7.12 3.20 22.39
C PHE A 261 -7.49 1.89 23.08
N THR A 262 -8.64 1.34 22.73
CA THR A 262 -9.07 0.01 23.18
C THR A 262 -8.52 -1.09 22.29
N ASP A 263 -8.19 -2.24 22.87
CA ASP A 263 -7.95 -3.46 22.12
C ASP A 263 -9.26 -4.22 21.83
N ILE A 264 -9.16 -5.29 21.05
CA ILE A 264 -10.30 -6.11 20.62
C ILE A 264 -11.01 -6.79 21.81
N LYS A 265 -10.32 -6.95 22.95
CA LYS A 265 -10.85 -7.58 24.18
C LYS A 265 -11.37 -6.54 25.19
N GLY A 266 -11.40 -5.26 24.83
CA GLY A 266 -11.85 -4.16 25.69
C GLY A 266 -10.80 -3.65 26.68
N GLY A 267 -9.58 -4.19 26.67
CA GLY A 267 -8.47 -3.65 27.43
C GLY A 267 -7.96 -2.35 26.83
N TRP A 268 -7.45 -1.44 27.65
CA TRP A 268 -6.91 -0.17 27.19
C TRP A 268 -5.42 -0.26 26.89
N ARG A 269 -5.00 0.47 25.87
CA ARG A 269 -3.63 0.59 25.42
C ARG A 269 -3.17 2.03 25.54
N VAL A 270 -1.92 2.18 25.94
CA VAL A 270 -1.17 3.44 25.88
C VAL A 270 0.04 3.20 25.02
N GLN A 271 0.13 3.93 23.91
CA GLN A 271 1.22 3.79 22.94
C GLN A 271 1.94 5.12 22.77
N GLY A 272 3.27 5.10 22.83
CA GLY A 272 4.09 6.26 22.49
C GLY A 272 4.04 6.53 20.98
N VAL A 273 3.91 7.79 20.61
CA VAL A 273 3.99 8.23 19.22
C VAL A 273 5.42 7.98 18.70
N PRO A 274 5.58 7.25 17.58
CA PRO A 274 6.91 6.98 17.02
C PRO A 274 7.52 8.26 16.43
N GLU A 275 8.78 8.21 15.98
CA GLU A 275 9.40 9.37 15.30
C GLU A 275 8.81 9.65 13.91
N SER A 276 8.38 8.60 13.21
CA SER A 276 7.72 8.68 11.91
C SER A 276 6.77 7.50 11.73
N ALA A 277 5.94 7.54 10.69
CA ALA A 277 4.97 6.48 10.41
C ALA A 277 5.63 5.11 10.22
N SER A 278 6.83 5.07 9.64
CA SER A 278 7.61 3.86 9.34
C SER A 278 8.68 3.52 10.38
N SER A 279 8.94 4.38 11.36
CA SER A 279 9.99 4.14 12.36
C SER A 279 9.58 3.07 13.36
N PHE A 280 10.44 2.06 13.53
CA PHE A 280 10.40 1.14 14.67
C PHE A 280 11.00 1.75 15.94
N VAL A 281 11.81 2.80 15.80
CA VAL A 281 12.41 3.51 16.93
C VAL A 281 11.41 4.53 17.44
N GLY A 282 10.81 4.22 18.60
CA GLY A 282 10.05 5.21 19.36
C GLY A 282 10.99 6.29 19.91
N LYS A 283 10.53 7.54 19.98
CA LYS A 283 11.14 8.57 20.84
C LYS A 283 10.41 8.67 22.17
N ILE A 284 9.10 8.44 22.14
CA ILE A 284 8.25 8.49 23.31
C ILE A 284 8.04 7.07 23.85
N PHE A 285 8.33 6.89 25.13
CA PHE A 285 8.26 5.61 25.80
C PHE A 285 7.55 5.75 27.14
N LEU A 286 6.98 4.64 27.59
CA LEU A 286 6.52 4.50 28.96
C LEU A 286 7.67 4.60 29.95
N HIS A 287 7.30 4.97 31.18
CA HIS A 287 8.18 5.14 32.32
C HIS A 287 9.17 3.96 32.44
N PRO A 288 10.49 4.22 32.57
CA PRO A 288 11.53 3.20 32.48
C PRO A 288 11.38 2.09 33.52
N ALA A 289 10.95 2.42 34.74
CA ALA A 289 10.73 1.44 35.81
C ALA A 289 9.63 0.39 35.51
N TRP A 290 8.80 0.61 34.50
CA TRP A 290 7.70 -0.30 34.15
C TRP A 290 8.08 -1.31 33.07
N ARG A 291 9.11 -1.01 32.29
CA ARG A 291 9.38 -1.71 31.03
C ARG A 291 9.70 -3.18 31.28
N GLY A 292 8.91 -4.08 30.68
CA GLY A 292 9.03 -5.52 30.86
C GLY A 292 8.21 -6.09 32.03
N LEU A 293 7.65 -5.24 32.89
CA LEU A 293 6.77 -5.66 33.99
C LEU A 293 5.34 -5.92 33.50
N ARG A 294 4.61 -6.73 34.28
CA ARG A 294 3.23 -7.15 33.98
C ARG A 294 2.36 -7.19 35.23
N ASP A 295 1.05 -7.17 35.01
CA ASP A 295 0.02 -7.51 35.98
C ASP A 295 0.19 -6.80 37.35
N GLU A 296 0.08 -7.53 38.47
CA GLU A 296 0.14 -6.97 39.83
C GLU A 296 1.48 -6.30 40.15
N GLU A 297 2.59 -6.86 39.63
CA GLU A 297 3.92 -6.28 39.83
C GLU A 297 4.01 -4.89 39.17
N LEU A 298 3.55 -4.77 37.92
CA LEU A 298 3.47 -3.49 37.23
C LEU A 298 2.52 -2.53 37.95
N SER A 299 1.36 -3.00 38.38
CA SER A 299 0.38 -2.16 39.08
C SER A 299 0.98 -1.57 40.37
N LYS A 300 1.71 -2.39 41.13
CA LYS A 300 2.41 -2.00 42.36
C LYS A 300 3.52 -0.99 42.09
N VAL A 301 4.38 -1.24 41.09
CA VAL A 301 5.51 -0.34 40.74
C VAL A 301 4.99 0.97 40.15
N ALA A 302 3.96 0.91 39.31
CA ALA A 302 3.36 2.10 38.71
C ALA A 302 2.53 2.90 39.71
N GLY A 303 2.03 2.27 40.79
CA GLY A 303 1.01 2.87 41.65
C GLY A 303 -0.24 3.25 40.85
N ILE A 304 -0.64 2.36 39.94
CA ILE A 304 -1.81 2.47 39.06
C ILE A 304 -2.43 1.07 39.03
N ASP A 305 -3.68 0.95 39.46
CA ASP A 305 -4.35 -0.34 39.48
C ASP A 305 -4.70 -0.84 38.07
N GLY A 306 -4.80 -2.15 37.91
CA GLY A 306 -5.25 -2.78 36.67
C GLY A 306 -4.26 -2.71 35.52
N CYS A 307 -2.97 -2.46 35.76
CA CYS A 307 -1.96 -2.56 34.72
C CYS A 307 -1.84 -4.01 34.24
N VAL A 308 -1.82 -4.21 32.91
CA VAL A 308 -1.74 -5.54 32.28
C VAL A 308 -0.30 -5.84 31.85
N PHE A 309 0.35 -4.90 31.16
CA PHE A 309 1.75 -5.03 30.78
C PHE A 309 2.36 -3.69 30.35
N ALA A 310 3.69 -3.62 30.37
CA ALA A 310 4.47 -2.64 29.62
C ALA A 310 5.54 -3.38 28.81
N HIS A 311 5.60 -3.12 27.50
CA HIS A 311 6.58 -3.77 26.64
C HIS A 311 8.02 -3.47 27.12
N ALA A 312 8.95 -4.40 26.91
CA ALA A 312 10.34 -4.27 27.40
C ALA A 312 11.08 -3.04 26.85
N SER A 313 10.78 -2.60 25.63
CA SER A 313 11.30 -1.33 25.11
C SER A 313 10.49 -0.11 25.54
N GLY A 314 9.30 -0.29 26.10
CA GLY A 314 8.42 0.78 26.59
C GLY A 314 7.55 1.46 25.54
N PHE A 315 7.53 1.03 24.27
CA PHE A 315 6.75 1.71 23.22
C PHE A 315 5.22 1.60 23.42
N ILE A 316 4.77 0.58 24.14
CA ILE A 316 3.35 0.33 24.41
C ILE A 316 3.17 -0.35 25.76
N GLY A 317 2.04 -0.10 26.38
CA GLY A 317 1.55 -0.83 27.54
C GLY A 317 0.04 -0.90 27.55
N GLY A 318 -0.51 -1.46 28.61
CA GLY A 318 -1.94 -1.59 28.75
C GLY A 318 -2.44 -1.63 30.17
N ASN A 319 -3.70 -1.23 30.31
CA ASN A 319 -4.45 -1.22 31.54
C ASN A 319 -5.86 -1.78 31.28
N LEU A 320 -6.54 -2.26 32.31
CA LEU A 320 -7.93 -2.71 32.22
C LEU A 320 -8.91 -1.56 32.02
N THR A 321 -8.56 -0.35 32.47
CA THR A 321 -9.45 0.83 32.42
C THR A 321 -8.86 1.96 31.58
N ARG A 322 -9.74 2.84 31.09
CA ARG A 322 -9.38 4.05 30.36
C ARG A 322 -8.55 4.98 31.24
N GLU A 323 -9.02 5.18 32.47
CA GLU A 323 -8.44 6.07 33.46
C GLU A 323 -7.04 5.57 33.86
N GLY A 324 -6.86 4.26 34.00
CA GLY A 324 -5.56 3.66 34.27
C GLY A 324 -4.58 3.84 33.11
N ALA A 325 -5.03 3.65 31.87
CA ALA A 325 -4.18 3.90 30.69
C ALA A 325 -3.80 5.38 30.54
N LEU A 326 -4.73 6.30 30.83
CA LEU A 326 -4.45 7.73 30.88
C LEU A 326 -3.45 8.07 31.99
N ALA A 327 -3.62 7.53 33.20
CA ALA A 327 -2.68 7.71 34.30
C ALA A 327 -1.27 7.20 33.95
N MET A 328 -1.17 6.09 33.20
CA MET A 328 0.11 5.58 32.70
C MET A 328 0.77 6.56 31.72
N ALA A 329 0.00 7.14 30.81
CA ALA A 329 0.50 8.16 29.88
C ALA A 329 0.97 9.41 30.61
N VAL A 330 0.16 9.94 31.54
CA VAL A 330 0.48 11.14 32.33
C VAL A 330 1.76 10.96 33.14
N LYS A 331 1.88 9.89 33.93
CA LYS A 331 3.11 9.62 34.70
C LYS A 331 4.35 9.42 33.81
N SER A 332 4.16 9.03 32.56
CA SER A 332 5.27 8.91 31.61
C SER A 332 5.66 10.26 30.99
N LEU A 333 4.74 11.24 30.92
CA LEU A 333 5.06 12.60 30.45
C LEU A 333 6.02 13.32 31.40
N ASP A 334 5.81 13.17 32.71
CA ASP A 334 6.55 13.87 33.77
C ASP A 334 8.05 13.55 33.81
N GLN A 335 8.49 12.53 33.07
CA GLN A 335 9.91 12.12 32.96
C GLN A 335 10.60 12.63 31.69
N THR A 336 9.85 13.27 30.78
CA THR A 336 10.38 13.76 29.49
C THR A 336 10.81 15.24 29.54
N THR A 337 10.65 15.88 30.70
CA THR A 337 11.29 17.15 31.10
C THR A 337 12.53 16.85 31.92
#